data_AF-A0A3D9SHJ3-F1
#
_entry.id   AF-A0A3D9SHJ3-F1
#
_cell.length_a   1.000
_cell.length_b   1.000
_cell.length_c   1.000
_cell.angle_alpha   90.00
_cell.angle_beta   90.00
_cell.angle_gamma   90.00
#
_symmetry.space_group_name_H-M   'P 1'
#
loop_
_entity.id
_entity.type
_entity.pdbx_description
1 polymer ?
#
loop_
_entity_poly.entity_id
_entity_poly.type
_entity_poly.pdbx_seq_one_letter_code
_entity_poly.pdbx_strand_id
1 'polypeptide(L)' 'MMKYAKAVVAALAAGGAALGTALTDDAVSTGEWVAVALAVLGALGVTYAVPNRRPAAADEVPGYRR' A
#
# COMPACT_ATOMS: atom_id res chain seq x y z
N MET A 1 -18.25 2.60 -4.26
CA MET A 1 -16.78 2.70 -4.31
C MET A 1 -16.24 2.63 -2.88
N MET A 2 -15.40 1.64 -2.57
CA MET A 2 -14.78 1.50 -1.24
C MET A 2 -13.75 2.62 -1.02
N LYS A 3 -14.05 3.59 -0.14
CA LYS A 3 -13.23 4.81 0.07
C LYS A 3 -11.80 4.52 0.58
N TYR A 4 -11.59 3.36 1.20
CA TYR A 4 -10.32 2.98 1.83
C TYR A 4 -9.61 1.81 1.14
N ALA A 5 -10.06 1.40 -0.06
CA ALA A 5 -9.50 0.25 -0.76
C ALA A 5 -7.98 0.35 -0.92
N LYS A 6 -7.46 1.54 -1.29
CA LYS A 6 -6.02 1.79 -1.41
C LYS A 6 -5.26 1.49 -0.11
N ALA A 7 -5.76 1.98 1.03
CA ALA A 7 -5.10 1.80 2.31
C ALA A 7 -5.14 0.34 2.76
N VAL A 8 -6.30 -0.34 2.62
CA VAL A 8 -6.46 -1.75 2.98
C VAL A 8 -5.53 -2.64 2.14
N VAL A 9 -5.50 -2.44 0.83
CA VAL A 9 -4.65 -3.23 -0.07
C VAL A 9 -3.17 -2.99 0.25
N ALA A 10 -2.75 -1.75 0.51
CA ALA A 10 -1.37 -1.46 0.86
C ALA A 10 -0.96 -2.09 2.21
N ALA A 11 -1.83 -1.99 3.23
CA ALA A 11 -1.59 -2.59 4.54
C ALA A 11 -1.48 -4.12 4.46
N LEU A 12 -2.38 -4.77 3.72
CA LEU A 12 -2.34 -6.22 3.52
C LEU A 12 -1.10 -6.66 2.74
N ALA A 13 -0.73 -5.94 1.67
CA ALA A 13 0.46 -6.27 0.89
C ALA A 13 1.75 -6.13 1.71
N ALA A 14 1.93 -5.01 2.41
CA ALA A 14 3.12 -4.76 3.21
C ALA A 14 3.20 -5.67 4.44
N GLY A 15 2.10 -5.77 5.21
CA GLY A 15 2.02 -6.63 6.38
C GLY A 15 2.15 -8.11 6.02
N GLY A 16 1.49 -8.54 4.94
CA GLY A 16 1.58 -9.90 4.43
C GLY A 16 2.98 -10.27 3.96
N ALA A 17 3.68 -9.37 3.26
CA ALA A 17 5.07 -9.60 2.87
C ALA A 17 6.01 -9.72 4.08
N ALA A 18 5.89 -8.80 5.06
CA ALA A 18 6.70 -8.85 6.27
C ALA A 18 6.42 -10.11 7.11
N LEU A 19 5.14 -10.47 7.26
CA LEU A 19 4.73 -11.67 7.96
C LEU A 19 5.19 -12.93 7.23
N GLY A 20 5.14 -12.94 5.89
CA GLY A 20 5.65 -14.05 5.08
C GLY A 20 7.12 -14.36 5.35
N THR A 21 7.95 -13.32 5.56
CA THR A 21 9.35 -13.49 5.98
C THR A 21 9.46 -14.02 7.41
N ALA A 22 8.64 -13.51 8.34
CA ALA A 22 8.69 -13.95 9.74
C ALA A 22 8.22 -15.41 9.96
N LEU A 23 7.39 -15.93 9.05
CA LEU A 23 6.88 -17.30 9.12
C LEU A 23 7.87 -18.36 8.58
N THR A 24 9.09 -17.98 8.19
CA THR A 24 10.07 -18.95 7.65
C THR A 24 10.82 -19.74 8.72
N ASP A 25 10.64 -19.40 10.00
CA ASP A 25 11.22 -20.06 11.18
C ASP A 25 10.11 -20.68 12.06
N ASP A 26 10.48 -21.47 13.07
CA ASP A 26 9.62 -22.19 14.01
C ASP A 26 8.77 -21.26 14.91
N ALA A 27 9.17 -20.00 15.09
CA ALA A 27 8.42 -19.06 15.92
C ALA A 27 8.53 -17.61 15.45
N VAL A 28 7.41 -16.89 15.48
CA VAL A 28 7.40 -15.43 15.28
C VAL A 28 7.74 -14.74 16.60
N SER A 29 8.93 -14.17 16.65
CA SER A 29 9.43 -13.41 17.80
C SER A 29 8.71 -12.07 17.98
N THR A 30 8.81 -11.50 19.18
CA THR A 30 8.28 -10.16 19.47
C THR A 30 8.86 -9.09 18.54
N GLY A 31 10.14 -9.21 18.16
CA GLY A 31 10.80 -8.28 17.25
C GLY A 31 10.19 -8.31 15.84
N GLU A 32 9.81 -9.49 15.36
CA GLU A 32 9.18 -9.65 14.05
C GLU A 32 7.75 -9.13 14.04
N TRP A 33 6.99 -9.31 15.13
CA TRP A 33 5.68 -8.66 15.26
C TRP A 33 5.78 -7.14 15.19
N VAL A 34 6.80 -6.55 15.83
CA VAL A 34 7.08 -5.12 15.73
C VAL A 34 7.44 -4.74 14.29
N ALA A 35 8.26 -5.53 13.61
CA ALA A 35 8.62 -5.27 12.21
C ALA A 35 7.38 -5.32 11.28
N VAL A 36 6.49 -6.30 11.46
CA VAL A 36 5.23 -6.40 10.73
C VAL A 36 4.33 -5.19 10.99
N ALA A 37 4.18 -4.79 12.26
CA ALA A 37 3.40 -3.61 12.62
C ALA A 37 3.98 -2.33 12.00
N LEU A 38 5.29 -2.16 12.03
CA LEU A 38 5.97 -1.02 11.39
C LEU A 38 5.81 -1.03 9.88
N ALA A 39 5.85 -2.20 9.23
CA ALA A 39 5.60 -2.33 7.80
C ALA A 39 4.18 -1.89 7.42
N VAL A 40 3.18 -2.32 8.20
CA VAL A 40 1.78 -1.89 8.02
C VAL A 40 1.64 -0.39 8.22
N LEU A 41 2.20 0.16 9.30
CA LEU A 41 2.14 1.59 9.60
C LEU A 41 2.88 2.43 8.54
N GLY A 42 4.02 1.95 8.04
CA GLY A 42 4.76 2.57 6.96
C GLY A 42 3.93 2.62 5.66
N ALA A 43 3.29 1.51 5.30
CA ALA A 43 2.40 1.45 4.13
C ALA A 43 1.20 2.40 4.28
N LEU A 44 0.57 2.43 5.45
CA LEU A 44 -0.52 3.36 5.75
C LEU A 44 -0.04 4.82 5.65
N GLY A 45 1.11 5.16 6.21
CA GLY A 45 1.73 6.48 6.10
C GLY A 45 1.96 6.90 4.65
N VAL A 46 2.48 6.00 3.82
CA VAL A 46 2.67 6.26 2.37
C VAL A 46 1.32 6.46 1.67
N THR A 47 0.33 5.61 1.94
CA THR A 47 -0.99 5.77 1.30
C THR A 47 -1.73 7.03 1.73
N TYR A 48 -1.51 7.50 2.96
CA TYR A 48 -2.00 8.78 3.44
C TYR A 48 -1.30 9.95 2.74
N ALA A 49 0.02 9.88 2.59
CA ALA A 49 0.81 10.93 1.94
C ALA A 49 0.54 11.06 0.44
N VAL A 50 0.20 9.96 -0.26
CA VAL A 50 -0.03 9.95 -1.70
C VAL A 50 -1.53 10.02 -2.01
N PRO A 51 -2.05 11.15 -2.53
CA PRO A 51 -3.47 11.28 -2.87
C PRO A 51 -3.82 10.44 -4.09
N ASN A 52 -4.97 9.74 -4.06
CA ASN A 52 -5.50 9.01 -5.21
C ASN A 52 -6.26 9.97 -6.16
N ARG A 53 -5.52 10.83 -6.87
CA ARG A 53 -6.11 11.73 -7.87
C ARG A 53 -6.43 10.94 -9.13
N ARG A 54 -7.52 11.30 -9.80
CA ARG A 54 -7.75 10.83 -11.18
C ARG A 54 -6.60 11.37 -12.05
N PRO A 55 -6.04 10.56 -12.96
CA PRO A 55 -5.13 11.07 -13.98
C PRO A 55 -5.80 12.27 -14.67
N ALA A 56 -5.05 13.36 -14.85
CA ALA A 56 -5.51 14.44 -15.70
C ALA A 56 -5.81 13.84 -17.08
N ALA A 57 -7.00 14.14 -17.62
CA ALA A 57 -7.48 13.60 -18.89
C ALA A 57 -6.34 13.56 -19.91
N ALA A 58 -6.01 12.37 -20.40
CA ALA A 58 -5.11 12.17 -21.53
C ALA A 58 -5.80 12.56 -22.85
N ASP A 59 -6.85 13.38 -22.78
CA ASP A 59 -7.88 13.53 -23.81
C ASP A 59 -7.84 14.92 -24.46
N GLU A 60 -7.03 15.86 -23.96
CA GLU A 60 -6.85 17.16 -24.60
C GLU A 60 -5.37 17.34 -24.99
N VAL A 61 -4.99 16.70 -26.09
CA VAL A 61 -3.90 17.22 -26.93
C VAL A 61 -4.51 18.40 -27.69
N PRO A 62 -4.11 19.65 -27.44
CA PRO A 62 -4.63 20.78 -28.19
C PRO A 62 -4.27 20.58 -29.68
N GLY A 63 -5.26 20.26 -30.51
CA GLY A 63 -5.10 20.16 -31.97
C GLY A 63 -5.38 18.82 -32.65
N TYR A 64 -5.81 17.75 -31.97
CA TYR A 64 -6.24 16.52 -32.67
C TYR A 64 -7.75 16.53 -32.96
N ARG A 65 -8.13 17.04 -34.13
CA ARG A 65 -9.49 16.95 -34.69
C ARG A 65 -9.51 15.78 -35.68
N ARG A 66 -10.28 14.72 -35.40
CA ARG A 66 -10.72 13.77 -36.43
C ARG A 66 -11.95 14.30 -37.13
#